data_AF-A0A918MAE6-F1
#
_entry.id   AF-A0A918MAE6-F1
#
_cell.length_a   1.000
_cell.length_b   1.000
_cell.length_c   1.000
_cell.angle_alpha   90.00
_cell.angle_beta   90.00
_cell.angle_gamma   90.00
#
_symmetry.space_group_name_H-M   'P 1'
#
loop_
_entity.id
_entity.type
_entity.pdbx_description
1 polymer ?
#
loop_
_entity_poly.entity_id
_entity_poly.type
_entity_poly.pdbx_seq_one_letter_code
_entity_poly.pdbx_strand_id
1 'polypeptide(L)'
;MGVYDDSIIPLAGSDEQRQPLPGAPRSWENADRAQAALDGAIGPEPPSPPRCPHCGLAGERRPTYTGQHVLLEPGLVLPAHLVPGGHRWHVDSNGVAWNGGSEEPLPGARCRIPHHLACPGLSLDEIRPWRWLTEVRTENAGRARRRADEESGPTALPDAG
;
A
#
# COMPACT_ATOMS: atom_id res chain seq x y z
N MET A 1 39.39 -42.19 -23.18
CA MET A 1 38.21 -41.43 -23.66
C MET A 1 37.52 -40.88 -22.41
N GLY A 2 37.42 -39.56 -22.34
CA GLY A 2 37.32 -38.78 -21.09
C GLY A 2 36.03 -39.00 -20.29
N VAL A 3 36.22 -38.97 -18.96
CA VAL A 3 35.24 -38.64 -17.92
C VAL A 3 34.86 -37.15 -17.98
N TYR A 4 33.89 -36.72 -17.16
CA TYR A 4 33.35 -35.35 -16.91
C TYR A 4 32.37 -34.81 -17.98
N ASP A 5 31.25 -34.17 -17.67
CA ASP A 5 30.78 -33.59 -16.41
C ASP A 5 29.25 -33.38 -16.46
N ASP A 6 28.53 -33.86 -15.45
CA ASP A 6 27.12 -33.51 -15.18
C ASP A 6 27.10 -32.18 -14.42
N SER A 7 27.36 -31.09 -15.15
CA SER A 7 27.24 -29.75 -14.61
C SER A 7 25.77 -29.32 -14.62
N ILE A 8 25.01 -29.80 -13.64
CA ILE A 8 23.81 -29.10 -13.16
C ILE A 8 24.30 -27.75 -12.64
N ILE A 9 24.09 -26.69 -13.43
CA ILE A 9 24.30 -25.32 -12.99
C ILE A 9 23.39 -25.12 -11.76
N PRO A 10 23.93 -24.80 -10.58
CA PRO A 10 23.09 -24.31 -9.50
C PRO A 10 22.55 -22.98 -9.98
N LEU A 11 21.23 -22.89 -10.23
CA LEU A 11 20.55 -21.62 -10.34
C LEU A 11 20.70 -20.92 -9.00
N ALA A 12 21.77 -20.13 -8.90
CA ALA A 12 22.03 -19.25 -7.78
C ALA A 12 20.80 -18.33 -7.65
N GLY A 13 19.99 -18.60 -6.62
CA GLY A 13 19.08 -17.60 -6.09
C GLY A 13 19.92 -16.41 -5.66
N SER A 14 19.62 -15.23 -6.20
CA SER A 14 20.07 -13.96 -5.63
C SER A 14 19.09 -12.88 -6.06
N ASP A 15 18.22 -12.56 -5.11
CA ASP A 15 17.22 -11.50 -5.04
C ASP A 15 17.87 -10.09 -4.94
N GLU A 16 19.06 -9.87 -5.54
CA GLU A 16 19.90 -8.72 -5.15
C GLU A 16 20.53 -7.88 -6.29
N GLN A 17 20.39 -8.21 -7.57
CA GLN A 17 21.20 -7.56 -8.61
C GLN A 17 20.42 -6.89 -9.73
N ARG A 18 19.47 -6.01 -9.37
CA ARG A 18 19.35 -4.68 -10.00
C ARG A 18 18.88 -3.70 -8.94
N GLN A 19 19.79 -3.25 -8.09
CA GLN A 19 19.65 -1.94 -7.45
C GLN A 19 20.20 -0.88 -8.40
N PRO A 20 19.34 -0.07 -9.05
CA PRO A 20 19.78 1.16 -9.70
C PRO A 20 20.57 2.03 -8.73
N LEU A 21 21.63 2.65 -9.26
CA LEU A 21 22.46 3.63 -8.58
C LEU A 21 21.59 4.66 -7.84
N PRO A 22 21.97 5.06 -6.61
CA PRO A 22 21.29 6.14 -5.90
C PRO A 22 21.24 7.39 -6.78
N GLY A 23 20.04 7.84 -7.14
CA GLY A 23 19.82 9.05 -7.93
C GLY A 23 19.82 8.89 -9.46
N ALA A 24 19.93 7.68 -10.00
CA ALA A 24 19.68 7.46 -11.43
C ALA A 24 18.17 7.34 -11.68
N PRO A 25 17.56 8.20 -12.53
CA PRO A 25 16.14 8.12 -12.82
C PRO A 25 15.79 6.76 -13.42
N ARG A 26 15.04 5.96 -12.68
CA ARG A 26 14.57 4.66 -13.19
C ARG A 26 13.47 4.93 -14.23
N SER A 27 13.47 4.17 -15.32
CA SER A 27 12.53 4.36 -16.44
C SER A 27 11.05 4.29 -16.04
N TRP A 28 10.76 3.69 -14.88
CA TRP A 28 9.42 3.59 -14.32
C TRP A 28 9.00 4.77 -13.42
N GLU A 29 9.90 5.72 -13.09
CA GLU A 29 9.64 6.79 -12.11
C GLU A 29 8.47 7.71 -12.47
N ASN A 30 8.26 8.00 -13.75
CA ASN A 30 7.14 8.85 -14.16
C ASN A 30 5.79 8.12 -14.05
N ALA A 31 5.76 6.82 -14.37
CA ALA A 31 4.57 5.99 -14.20
C ALA A 31 4.27 5.77 -12.72
N ASP A 32 5.29 5.51 -11.90
CA ASP A 32 5.19 5.44 -10.44
C ASP A 32 4.68 6.76 -9.86
N ARG A 33 5.19 7.91 -10.30
CA ARG A 33 4.72 9.23 -9.85
C ARG A 33 3.24 9.48 -10.16
N ALA A 34 2.82 9.22 -11.40
CA ALA A 34 1.43 9.43 -11.80
C ALA A 34 0.47 8.50 -11.03
N GLN A 35 0.87 7.23 -10.87
CA GLN A 35 0.07 6.25 -10.16
C GLN A 35 0.05 6.52 -8.65
N ALA A 36 1.16 6.97 -8.08
CA ALA A 36 1.24 7.42 -6.70
C ALA A 36 0.23 8.56 -6.45
N ALA A 37 0.16 9.55 -7.34
CA ALA A 37 -0.83 10.62 -7.22
C ALA A 37 -2.28 10.10 -7.29
N LEU A 38 -2.59 9.17 -8.21
CA LEU A 38 -3.91 8.56 -8.35
C LEU A 38 -4.31 7.70 -7.14
N ASP A 39 -3.35 7.01 -6.53
CA ASP A 39 -3.55 6.18 -5.34
C ASP A 39 -3.60 7.00 -4.04
N GLY A 40 -3.54 8.33 -4.14
CA GLY A 40 -3.60 9.23 -3.00
C GLY A 40 -2.28 9.31 -2.23
N ALA A 41 -1.14 9.09 -2.88
CA ALA A 41 0.19 9.42 -2.36
C ALA A 41 0.39 10.94 -2.36
N ILE A 42 -0.34 11.57 -1.44
CA ILE A 42 -0.33 12.97 -1.06
C ILE A 42 -0.31 13.04 0.47
N GLY A 43 0.16 11.98 1.13
CA GLY A 43 0.27 11.95 2.58
C GLY A 43 1.12 13.15 3.03
N PRO A 44 0.69 13.92 4.04
CA PRO A 44 1.47 15.05 4.51
C PRO A 44 2.85 14.58 4.92
N GLU A 45 3.87 15.36 4.56
CA GLU A 45 5.21 15.23 5.09
C GLU A 45 5.12 15.17 6.63
N PRO A 46 5.93 14.34 7.31
CA PRO A 46 5.98 14.32 8.77
C PRO A 46 6.08 15.76 9.31
N PRO A 47 5.36 16.11 10.40
CA PRO A 47 5.04 15.23 11.53
C PRO A 47 3.56 14.80 11.69
N SER A 48 2.64 15.16 10.78
CA SER A 48 1.22 14.85 10.98
C SER A 48 0.96 13.33 11.16
N PRO A 49 0.06 12.90 12.07
CA PRO A 49 -0.31 11.50 12.21
C PRO A 49 -0.82 10.92 10.88
N PRO A 50 -0.52 9.65 10.53
CA PRO A 50 -0.87 9.06 9.25
C PRO A 50 -2.35 8.67 9.20
N ARG A 51 -3.24 9.64 9.37
CA ARG A 51 -4.69 9.44 9.36
C ARG A 51 -5.29 9.77 8.00
N CYS A 52 -6.23 8.96 7.55
CA CYS A 52 -7.00 9.24 6.35
C CYS A 52 -7.90 10.46 6.58
N PRO A 53 -7.90 11.46 5.68
CA PRO A 53 -8.75 12.65 5.82
C PRO A 53 -10.25 12.34 5.64
N HIS A 54 -10.59 11.23 4.98
CA HIS A 54 -11.99 10.87 4.69
C HIS A 54 -12.64 10.05 5.80
N CYS A 55 -11.90 9.15 6.46
CA CYS A 55 -12.45 8.25 7.48
C CYS A 55 -11.78 8.34 8.86
N GLY A 56 -10.70 9.11 9.00
CA GLY A 56 -9.97 9.30 10.26
C GLY A 56 -9.13 8.11 10.73
N LEU A 57 -9.19 6.96 10.03
CA LEU A 57 -8.41 5.77 10.37
C LEU A 57 -6.92 6.00 10.15
N ALA A 58 -6.11 5.40 11.03
CA ALA A 58 -4.67 5.35 10.83
C ALA A 58 -4.32 4.37 9.70
N GLY A 59 -3.52 4.82 8.74
CA GLY A 59 -2.93 3.97 7.72
C GLY A 59 -1.43 3.77 7.93
N GLU A 60 -0.85 2.88 7.14
CA GLU A 60 0.59 2.63 7.13
C GLU A 60 1.26 3.60 6.14
N ARG A 61 1.76 4.73 6.64
CA ARG A 61 2.46 5.72 5.82
C ARG A 61 3.85 5.22 5.44
N ARG A 62 4.18 5.25 4.16
CA ARG A 62 5.51 4.89 3.62
C ARG A 62 6.03 5.97 2.68
N PRO A 63 7.34 6.31 2.73
CA PRO A 63 7.95 7.16 1.72
C PRO A 63 7.99 6.43 0.38
N THR A 64 7.94 7.17 -0.72
CA THR A 64 8.13 6.63 -2.08
C THR A 64 9.44 7.15 -2.67
N TYR A 65 9.92 6.49 -3.72
CA TYR A 65 11.10 6.97 -4.47
C TYR A 65 10.90 8.33 -5.14
N THR A 66 9.65 8.79 -5.24
CA THR A 66 9.27 10.09 -5.80
C THR A 66 9.26 11.22 -4.75
N GLY A 67 9.70 10.94 -3.52
CA GLY A 67 9.70 11.89 -2.41
C GLY A 67 8.31 12.19 -1.85
N GLN A 68 7.29 11.45 -2.30
CA GLN A 68 5.93 11.53 -1.78
C GLN A 68 5.72 10.48 -0.68
N HIS A 69 4.59 10.57 0.02
CA HIS A 69 4.20 9.58 1.02
C HIS A 69 2.89 8.94 0.62
N VAL A 70 2.89 7.61 0.51
CA VAL A 70 1.67 6.82 0.29
C VAL A 70 1.11 6.37 1.63
N LEU A 71 -0.22 6.35 1.75
CA LEU A 71 -0.93 5.78 2.89
C LEU A 71 -1.48 4.41 2.50
N LEU A 72 -0.86 3.35 3.01
CA LEU A 72 -1.26 1.97 2.71
C LEU A 72 -2.29 1.46 3.73
N GLU A 73 -3.10 0.49 3.31
CA GLU A 73 -4.01 -0.22 4.20
C GLU A 73 -3.19 -1.00 5.24
N PRO A 74 -3.38 -0.74 6.55
CA PRO A 74 -2.57 -1.35 7.59
C PRO A 74 -2.88 -2.83 7.76
N GLY A 75 -1.83 -3.64 7.92
CA GLY A 75 -1.95 -5.07 8.25
C GLY A 75 -2.47 -5.95 7.11
N LEU A 76 -2.80 -5.40 5.94
CA LEU A 76 -3.29 -6.16 4.80
C LEU A 76 -2.17 -6.47 3.81
N VAL A 77 -1.85 -7.76 3.66
CA VAL A 77 -0.87 -8.25 2.68
C VAL A 77 -1.54 -9.28 1.78
N LEU A 78 -1.57 -9.00 0.48
CA LEU A 78 -2.31 -9.79 -0.51
C LEU A 78 -1.36 -10.44 -1.52
N PRO A 79 -1.73 -11.59 -2.10
CA PRO A 79 -1.12 -12.06 -3.34
C PRO A 79 -1.30 -11.00 -4.44
N ALA A 80 -0.20 -10.59 -5.09
CA ALA A 80 -0.21 -9.46 -6.01
C ALA A 80 -1.09 -9.71 -7.25
N HIS A 81 -1.24 -10.95 -7.69
CA HIS A 81 -2.09 -11.32 -8.82
C HIS A 81 -3.61 -11.13 -8.56
N LEU A 82 -4.03 -10.97 -7.29
CA LEU A 82 -5.43 -10.68 -6.93
C LEU A 82 -5.73 -9.18 -6.89
N VAL A 83 -4.68 -8.35 -6.90
CA VAL A 83 -4.77 -6.90 -6.91
C VAL A 83 -4.56 -6.44 -8.35
N PRO A 84 -5.40 -5.56 -8.90
CA PRO A 84 -5.17 -5.05 -10.24
C PRO A 84 -3.92 -4.20 -10.38
N GLY A 85 -3.38 -4.21 -11.59
CA GLY A 85 -2.25 -3.39 -11.97
C GLY A 85 -2.48 -1.92 -11.63
N GLY A 86 -1.41 -1.23 -11.24
CA GLY A 86 -1.47 0.15 -10.78
C GLY A 86 -1.85 0.32 -9.31
N HIS A 87 -2.32 -0.71 -8.60
CA HIS A 87 -2.66 -0.61 -7.17
C HIS A 87 -1.84 -1.54 -6.28
N ARG A 88 -0.80 -2.15 -6.85
CA ARG A 88 0.10 -3.09 -6.20
C ARG A 88 1.27 -2.33 -5.60
N TRP A 89 1.28 -2.18 -4.29
CA TRP A 89 2.38 -1.52 -3.59
C TRP A 89 3.31 -2.54 -2.95
N HIS A 90 4.59 -2.39 -3.21
CA HIS A 90 5.65 -3.18 -2.60
C HIS A 90 6.43 -2.29 -1.63
N VAL A 91 6.99 -2.89 -0.58
CA VAL A 91 7.81 -2.18 0.41
C VAL A 91 9.15 -2.89 0.47
N ASP A 92 10.23 -2.16 0.25
CA ASP A 92 11.58 -2.72 0.30
C ASP A 92 12.11 -2.83 1.74
N SER A 93 13.34 -3.32 1.88
CA SER A 93 14.02 -3.48 3.17
C SER A 93 14.29 -2.15 3.90
N ASN A 94 14.33 -1.03 3.17
CA ASN A 94 14.46 0.32 3.72
C ASN A 94 13.10 0.92 4.11
N GLY A 95 12.00 0.18 3.89
CA GLY A 95 10.65 0.66 4.16
C GLY A 95 10.13 1.65 3.12
N VAL A 96 10.78 1.77 1.96
CA VAL A 96 10.33 2.62 0.85
C VAL A 96 9.31 1.85 0.02
N ALA A 97 8.17 2.48 -0.24
CA ALA A 97 7.11 1.93 -1.04
C ALA A 97 7.23 2.31 -2.52
N TRP A 98 6.90 1.37 -3.40
CA TRP A 98 6.88 1.59 -4.85
C TRP A 98 5.74 0.80 -5.51
N ASN A 99 5.24 1.32 -6.63
CA ASN A 99 4.13 0.70 -7.35
C ASN A 99 4.66 -0.28 -8.42
N GLY A 100 4.11 -1.50 -8.44
CA GLY A 100 4.46 -2.54 -9.41
C GLY A 100 4.06 -2.24 -10.87
N GLY A 101 3.31 -1.15 -11.10
CA GLY A 101 2.77 -0.82 -12.41
C GLY A 101 1.65 -1.78 -12.85
N SER A 102 1.38 -1.81 -14.15
CA SER A 102 0.33 -2.64 -14.76
C SER A 102 0.76 -4.06 -15.10
N GLU A 103 2.07 -4.34 -15.10
CA GLU A 103 2.63 -5.63 -15.49
C GLU A 103 2.21 -6.75 -14.54
N GLU A 104 2.09 -7.97 -15.08
CA GLU A 104 1.78 -9.15 -14.27
C GLU A 104 2.88 -9.38 -13.21
N PRO A 105 2.52 -9.60 -11.94
CA PRO A 105 3.51 -9.73 -10.91
C PRO A 105 4.16 -11.12 -10.97
N LEU A 106 5.35 -11.24 -10.40
CA LEU A 106 6.03 -12.54 -10.32
C LEU A 106 5.18 -13.57 -9.55
N PRO A 107 5.26 -14.86 -9.91
CA PRO A 107 4.58 -15.91 -9.16
C PRO A 107 4.94 -15.86 -7.67
N GLY A 108 3.91 -15.90 -6.82
CA GLY A 108 4.10 -15.82 -5.36
C GLY A 108 4.35 -14.41 -4.80
N ALA A 109 4.46 -13.38 -5.64
CA ALA A 109 4.64 -12.01 -5.19
C ALA A 109 3.48 -11.55 -4.30
N ARG A 110 3.83 -10.77 -3.27
CA ARG A 110 2.88 -10.17 -2.33
C ARG A 110 2.95 -8.66 -2.42
N CYS A 111 1.82 -8.01 -2.22
CA CYS A 111 1.72 -6.56 -2.22
C CYS A 111 0.82 -6.05 -1.09
N ARG A 112 0.87 -4.74 -0.90
CA ARG A 112 -0.08 -3.92 -0.14
C ARG A 112 -0.99 -3.18 -1.12
N ILE A 113 -2.00 -2.52 -0.60
CA ILE A 113 -2.89 -1.63 -1.37
C ILE A 113 -2.93 -0.25 -0.71
N PRO A 114 -3.22 0.82 -1.48
CA PRO A 114 -3.47 2.12 -0.90
C PRO A 114 -4.75 2.09 -0.04
N HIS A 115 -4.72 2.78 1.10
CA HIS A 115 -5.88 2.90 1.98
C HIS A 115 -7.08 3.55 1.27
N HIS A 116 -6.83 4.41 0.28
CA HIS A 116 -7.86 5.03 -0.57
C HIS A 116 -8.88 4.01 -1.11
N LEU A 117 -8.43 2.82 -1.52
CA LEU A 117 -9.31 1.75 -2.01
C LEU A 117 -10.17 1.13 -0.89
N ALA A 118 -9.58 0.97 0.30
CA ALA A 118 -10.22 0.38 1.47
C ALA A 118 -10.99 1.41 2.32
N CYS A 119 -10.97 2.69 1.95
CA CYS A 119 -11.49 3.78 2.76
C CYS A 119 -13.02 3.84 2.76
N PRO A 120 -13.70 3.65 3.90
CA PRO A 120 -15.16 3.67 3.97
C PRO A 120 -15.75 5.08 3.77
N GLY A 121 -14.93 6.14 3.87
CA GLY A 121 -15.34 7.53 3.67
C GLY A 121 -15.43 7.97 2.20
N LEU A 122 -15.11 7.08 1.26
CA LEU A 122 -15.24 7.30 -0.18
C LEU A 122 -16.33 6.40 -0.75
N SER A 123 -17.12 6.88 -1.69
CA SER A 123 -18.14 6.09 -2.41
C SER A 123 -17.52 5.13 -3.43
N LEU A 124 -18.27 4.09 -3.80
CA LEU A 124 -17.87 3.12 -4.84
C LEU A 124 -17.99 3.69 -6.27
N ASP A 125 -18.46 4.93 -6.43
CA ASP A 125 -18.43 5.63 -7.71
C ASP A 125 -17.12 6.43 -7.84
N GLU A 126 -16.61 6.95 -6.71
CA GLU A 126 -15.31 7.64 -6.62
C GLU A 126 -14.12 6.68 -6.76
N ILE A 127 -14.31 5.40 -6.43
CA ILE A 127 -13.30 4.35 -6.58
C ILE A 127 -13.95 3.21 -7.36
N ARG A 128 -13.25 2.43 -8.20
CA ARG A 128 -13.83 1.27 -8.90
C ARG A 128 -13.42 -0.04 -8.23
N PRO A 129 -14.04 -0.46 -7.11
CA PRO A 129 -13.53 -1.51 -6.27
C PRO A 129 -13.90 -2.90 -6.81
N TRP A 130 -13.02 -3.88 -6.55
CA TRP A 130 -13.23 -5.28 -6.94
C TRP A 130 -13.91 -6.05 -5.81
N ARG A 131 -14.51 -7.21 -6.14
CA ARG A 131 -15.42 -7.94 -5.23
C ARG A 131 -14.86 -8.23 -3.83
N TRP A 132 -13.55 -8.52 -3.71
CA TRP A 132 -12.91 -8.83 -2.42
C TRP A 132 -12.71 -7.60 -1.53
N LEU A 133 -12.70 -6.39 -2.11
CA LEU A 133 -12.42 -5.15 -1.38
C LEU A 133 -13.62 -4.71 -0.50
N THR A 134 -14.82 -5.22 -0.78
CA THR A 134 -16.04 -4.92 -0.02
C THR A 134 -15.89 -5.29 1.47
N GLU A 135 -15.32 -6.46 1.76
CA GLU A 135 -15.16 -6.93 3.14
C GLU A 135 -14.21 -6.04 3.95
N VAL A 136 -13.08 -5.66 3.34
CA VAL A 136 -12.10 -4.75 3.94
C VAL A 136 -12.75 -3.40 4.26
N ARG A 137 -13.58 -2.89 3.35
CA ARG A 137 -14.30 -1.63 3.53
C ARG A 137 -15.35 -1.70 4.63
N THR A 138 -16.06 -2.82 4.76
CA THR A 138 -17.01 -3.06 5.85
C THR A 138 -16.31 -3.08 7.21
N GLU A 139 -15.19 -3.78 7.33
CA GLU A 139 -14.40 -3.81 8.57
C GLU A 139 -13.89 -2.40 8.92
N ASN A 140 -13.36 -1.67 7.94
CA ASN A 140 -12.91 -0.30 8.15
C ASN A 140 -14.05 0.64 8.54
N ALA A 141 -15.26 0.46 8.00
CA ALA A 141 -16.43 1.23 8.44
C ALA A 141 -16.74 0.98 9.92
N GLY A 142 -16.64 -0.27 10.37
CA GLY A 142 -16.78 -0.63 11.78
C GLY A 142 -15.71 0.04 12.66
N ARG A 143 -14.44 0.01 12.23
CA ARG A 143 -13.33 0.68 12.92
C ARG A 143 -13.51 2.18 12.99
N ALA A 144 -13.94 2.81 11.89
CA ALA A 144 -14.14 4.24 11.80
C ALA A 144 -15.25 4.69 12.76
N ARG A 145 -16.35 3.92 12.83
CA ARG A 145 -17.45 4.20 13.77
C ARG A 145 -17.01 4.07 15.23
N ARG A 146 -16.35 2.96 15.60
CA ARG A 146 -15.82 2.79 16.97
C ARG A 146 -14.93 3.95 17.39
N ARG A 147 -14.04 4.40 16.49
CA ARG A 147 -13.18 5.57 16.73
C ARG A 147 -13.99 6.86 16.91
N ALA A 148 -15.00 7.10 16.08
CA ALA A 148 -15.84 8.29 16.21
C ALA A 148 -16.62 8.32 17.53
N ASP A 149 -17.09 7.15 17.98
CA ASP A 149 -17.77 6.99 19.28
C ASP A 149 -16.79 7.25 20.45
N GLU A 150 -15.55 6.75 20.35
CA GLU A 150 -14.47 7.02 21.32
C GLU A 150 -14.11 8.51 21.38
N GLU A 151 -14.07 9.20 20.24
CA GLU A 151 -13.77 10.65 20.17
C GLU A 151 -14.94 11.52 20.66
N SER A 152 -16.17 11.04 20.56
CA SER A 152 -17.35 11.80 20.98
C SER A 152 -17.57 11.80 22.50
N GLY A 153 -17.04 10.79 23.21
CA GLY A 153 -17.09 10.68 24.68
C GLY A 153 -18.51 10.67 25.28
N PRO A 154 -18.68 10.34 26.57
CA PRO A 154 -19.95 10.56 27.24
C PRO A 154 -20.19 12.06 27.35
N THR A 155 -21.28 12.55 26.76
CA THR A 155 -21.84 13.87 27.13
C THR A 155 -22.00 13.86 28.65
N ALA A 156 -21.38 14.83 29.34
CA ALA A 156 -21.47 14.98 30.79
C ALA A 156 -22.93 14.80 31.23
N LEU A 157 -23.18 13.80 32.08
CA LEU A 157 -24.49 13.63 32.72
C LEU A 157 -24.87 14.96 33.37
N PRO A 158 -26.11 15.46 33.18
CA PRO A 158 -26.50 16.73 33.80
C PRO A 158 -26.36 16.60 35.31
N ASP A 159 -25.67 17.58 35.90
CA ASP A 159 -25.47 17.71 37.34
C ASP A 159 -26.85 17.78 38.00
N ALA A 160 -27.20 16.76 38.79
CA ALA A 160 -28.42 16.74 39.58
C ALA A 160 -28.17 17.53 40.87
N GLY A 161 -28.23 18.86 40.77
CA GLY A 161 -28.19 19.81 41.89
C GLY A 161 -29.54 20.48 42.11
#